data_AF-A0A958FJ50-F1
#
_entry.id   AF-A0A958FJ50-F1
#
_cell.length_a   1.000
_cell.length_b   1.000
_cell.length_c   1.000
_cell.angle_alpha   90.00
_cell.angle_beta   90.00
_cell.angle_gamma   90.00
#
_symmetry.space_group_name_H-M   'P 1'
#
loop_
_entity.id
_entity.type
_entity.pdbx_description
1 polymer ?
#
loop_
_entity_poly.entity_id
_entity_poly.type
_entity_poly.pdbx_seq_one_letter_code
_entity_poly.pdbx_strand_id
1 'polypeptide(L)' 'LIEKSEIEFSIVMERCRITDVGIRIESSILGSGVEVVRAQDKPRTHRFILGAQSHLEIV' A
#
# COMPACT_ATOMS: atom_id res chain seq x y z
N LEU A 1 -4.45 8.95 5.26
CA LEU A 1 -4.82 9.69 4.03
C LEU A 1 -4.91 8.71 2.89
N ILE A 2 -6.06 8.63 2.22
CA ILE A 2 -6.29 7.72 1.10
C ILE A 2 -6.81 8.55 -0.06
N GLU A 3 -6.09 8.56 -1.17
CA GLU A 3 -6.38 9.42 -2.33
C GLU A 3 -6.16 8.65 -3.64
N LYS A 4 -7.08 8.80 -4.60
CA LYS A 4 -6.99 8.21 -5.94
C LYS A 4 -6.60 6.72 -5.94
N SER A 5 -7.12 5.98 -4.97
CA SER A 5 -6.78 4.58 -4.73
C SER A 5 -8.04 3.82 -4.38
N GLU A 6 -8.14 2.58 -4.86
CA GLU A 6 -9.25 1.69 -4.58
C GLU A 6 -8.82 0.64 -3.54
N ILE A 7 -9.64 0.44 -2.52
CA ILE A 7 -9.38 -0.50 -1.42
C ILE A 7 -10.65 -1.29 -1.13
N GLU A 8 -10.56 -2.61 -1.17
CA GLU A 8 -11.65 -3.54 -0.87
C GLU A 8 -11.19 -4.60 0.14
N PHE A 9 -12.11 -5.07 0.99
CA PHE A 9 -11.88 -6.18 1.95
C PHE A 9 -10.56 -6.11 2.74
N SER A 10 -10.13 -4.90 3.12
CA SER A 10 -8.82 -4.66 3.72
C SER A 10 -8.92 -3.93 5.07
N ILE A 11 -7.96 -4.17 5.96
CA ILE A 11 -7.81 -3.49 7.25
C ILE A 11 -6.72 -2.44 7.11
N VAL A 12 -7.05 -1.16 7.36
CA VAL A 12 -6.09 -0.04 7.30
C VAL A 12 -5.94 0.59 8.68
N MET A 13 -4.75 0.50 9.26
CA MET A 13 -4.46 1.07 10.58
C MET A 13 -4.20 2.59 10.52
N GLU A 14 -3.99 3.19 11.68
CA GLU A 14 -3.78 4.63 11.80
C GLU A 14 -2.51 5.13 11.08
N ARG A 15 -2.51 6.41 10.69
CA ARG A 15 -1.39 7.09 10.02
C ARG A 15 -0.94 6.49 8.68
N CYS A 16 -1.74 5.61 8.06
CA CYS A 16 -1.45 5.13 6.70
C CYS A 16 -1.60 6.24 5.66
N ARG A 17 -0.77 6.19 4.61
CA ARG A 17 -0.84 7.07 3.44
C ARG A 17 -0.86 6.25 2.16
N ILE A 18 -1.96 6.30 1.42
CA ILE A 18 -2.18 5.51 0.21
C ILE A 18 -2.56 6.47 -0.90
N THR A 19 -1.71 6.62 -1.92
CA THR A 19 -1.88 7.67 -2.93
C THR A 19 -1.53 7.18 -4.34
N ASP A 20 -2.49 7.32 -5.26
CA ASP A 20 -2.32 7.10 -6.71
C ASP A 20 -1.80 5.70 -7.09
N VAL A 21 -2.10 4.67 -6.27
CA VAL A 21 -1.50 3.32 -6.40
C VAL A 21 -1.78 2.69 -7.77
N GLY A 22 -2.84 3.12 -8.46
CA GLY A 22 -3.11 2.77 -9.86
C GLY A 22 -3.56 1.32 -10.09
N ILE A 23 -3.57 0.51 -9.03
CA ILE A 23 -4.16 -0.82 -8.94
C ILE A 23 -5.01 -0.89 -7.67
N ARG A 24 -6.01 -1.76 -7.67
CA ARG A 24 -6.85 -2.02 -6.50
C ARG A 24 -6.06 -2.77 -5.43
N ILE A 25 -6.23 -2.35 -4.17
CA ILE A 25 -5.74 -3.06 -2.99
C ILE A 25 -6.89 -3.92 -2.45
N GLU A 26 -6.71 -5.23 -2.37
CA GLU A 26 -7.73 -6.16 -1.91
C GLU A 26 -7.15 -7.13 -0.88
N SER A 27 -7.99 -7.64 0.04
CA SER A 27 -7.64 -8.72 0.99
C SER A 27 -6.34 -8.49 1.76
N SER A 28 -6.09 -7.24 2.17
CA SER A 28 -4.80 -6.79 2.72
C SER A 28 -4.91 -6.23 4.14
N ILE A 29 -3.83 -6.33 4.92
CA ILE A 29 -3.68 -5.66 6.23
C ILE A 29 -2.54 -4.65 6.13
N LEU A 30 -2.85 -3.36 6.28
CA LEU A 30 -1.90 -2.25 6.26
C LEU A 30 -1.65 -1.75 7.68
N GLY A 31 -0.46 -2.06 8.21
CA GLY A 31 -0.01 -1.68 9.55
C GLY A 31 0.12 -0.16 9.76
N SER A 32 0.21 0.27 11.02
CA SER A 32 0.26 1.70 11.36
C SER A 32 1.45 2.40 10.71
N GLY A 33 1.21 3.53 10.02
CA GLY A 33 2.24 4.32 9.37
C GLY A 33 2.74 3.80 8.02
N VAL A 34 2.06 2.83 7.41
CA VAL A 34 2.41 2.33 6.07
C VAL A 34 2.15 3.41 5.00
N GLU A 35 3.09 3.56 4.08
CA GLU A 35 2.97 4.42 2.90
C GLU A 35 2.96 3.57 1.61
N VAL A 36 1.90 3.71 0.81
CA VAL A 36 1.75 3.06 -0.51
C VAL A 36 1.56 4.15 -1.55
N VAL A 37 2.56 4.32 -2.42
CA VAL A 37 2.59 5.39 -3.42
C VAL A 37 3.02 4.85 -4.78
N ARG A 38 2.54 5.47 -5.85
CA ARG A 38 3.02 5.21 -7.20
C ARG A 38 4.47 5.66 -7.36
N ALA A 39 5.32 4.75 -7.85
CA ALA A 39 6.68 5.11 -8.22
C ALA A 39 6.68 6.12 -9.39
N GLN A 40 7.28 7.29 -9.16
CA GLN A 40 7.42 8.37 -10.17
C GLN A 40 8.67 8.16 -11.06
N ASP A 41 9.72 7.53 -10.52
CA ASP A 41 11.02 7.39 -11.17
C ASP A 41 11.29 5.99 -11.76
N LYS A 42 12.20 5.93 -12.74
CA LYS A 42 12.74 4.66 -13.24
C LYS A 42 13.78 4.09 -12.26
N PRO A 43 13.86 2.75 -12.10
CA PRO A 43 13.05 1.75 -12.80
C PRO A 43 11.68 1.56 -12.12
N ARG A 44 10.65 1.28 -12.94
CA ARG A 44 9.29 0.94 -12.48
C ARG A 44 9.31 -0.43 -11.81
N THR A 45 9.80 -0.46 -10.58
CA THR A 45 9.98 -1.65 -9.77
C THR A 45 9.18 -1.49 -8.50
N HIS A 46 8.67 -2.60 -7.97
CA HIS A 46 8.06 -2.60 -6.66
C HIS A 46 9.16 -2.49 -5.60
N ARG A 47 9.10 -1.45 -4.76
CA ARG A 47 10.00 -1.28 -3.61
C ARG A 47 9.16 -1.45 -2.35
N PHE A 48 9.45 -2.47 -1.55
CA PHE A 48 8.75 -2.76 -0.31
C PHE A 48 9.64 -2.47 0.90
N ILE A 49 9.09 -1.78 1.89
CA ILE A 49 9.70 -1.62 3.22
C ILE A 49 8.63 -2.10 4.21
N LEU A 50 8.87 -3.26 4.83
CA LEU A 50 7.90 -3.96 5.68
C LEU A 50 8.35 -3.89 7.14
N GLY A 51 7.45 -3.50 8.03
CA GLY A 51 7.68 -3.40 9.48
C GLY A 51 7.28 -4.68 10.24
N ALA A 52 7.11 -4.56 11.57
CA ALA A 52 6.70 -5.69 12.40
C ALA A 52 5.28 -6.20 12.04
N GLN A 53 5.13 -7.54 11.99
CA GLN A 53 3.88 -8.25 11.66
C GLN A 53 3.29 -7.90 10.27
N SER A 54 4.14 -7.85 9.25
CA SER A 54 3.71 -7.58 7.86
C SER A 54 3.54 -8.86 7.05
N HIS A 55 2.53 -8.92 6.18
CA HIS A 55 2.34 -9.97 5.17
C HIS A 55 2.20 -9.30 3.79
N LEU A 56 2.94 -9.77 2.79
CA LEU A 56 2.97 -9.25 1.43
C LEU A 56 2.81 -10.41 0.46
N GLU A 57 1.83 -10.33 -0.45
CA GLU A 57 1.62 -11.27 -1.53
C GLU A 57 1.61 -10.50 -2.87
N ILE A 58 2.33 -11.02 -3.87
CA ILE A 58 2.46 -10.42 -5.22
C ILE A 58 1.97 -11.49 -6.20
N VAL A 59 0.98 -11.15 -7.01
CA VAL A 59 0.35 -12.05 -8.00
C VAL A 59 0.28 -11.37 -9.36
#